data_AF-A0AAU1L4V8-F1
#
_entry.id   AF-A0AAU1L4V8-F1
#
_cell.length_a   1.000
_cell.length_b   1.000
_cell.length_c   1.000
_cell.angle_alpha   90.00
_cell.angle_beta   90.00
_cell.angle_gamma   90.00
#
_symmetry.space_group_name_H-M   'P 1'
#
loop_
_entity.id
_entity.type
_entity.pdbx_description
1 polymer ?
#
loop_
_entity_poly.entity_id
_entity_poly.type
_entity_poly.pdbx_seq_one_letter_code
_entity_poly.pdbx_strand_id
1 'polypeptide(L)'
;MRTVELGIVPLGAPLPLTPKLGFWIFDEQRVIVETINTELSYDSADDLALYGRVWDGLNSAAVYGPPAHRLVARARRTVAP
;
A
#
# COMPACT_ATOMS: atom_id res chain seq x y z
N MET A 1 2.83 16.93 -14.91
CA MET A 1 3.04 16.62 -13.48
C MET A 1 2.59 15.19 -13.25
N ARG A 2 3.32 14.40 -12.45
CA ARG A 2 2.89 13.04 -12.09
C ARG A 2 1.97 13.17 -10.88
N THR A 3 0.69 12.87 -11.05
CA THR A 3 -0.33 12.99 -9.98
C THR A 3 -0.50 11.71 -9.18
N VAL A 4 0.15 10.61 -9.60
CA VAL A 4 0.04 9.30 -8.98
C VAL A 4 1.38 8.58 -9.00
N GLU A 5 1.81 8.07 -7.86
CA GLU A 5 2.88 7.08 -7.74
C GLU A 5 2.28 5.73 -7.38
N LEU A 6 2.76 4.65 -8.03
CA LEU A 6 2.26 3.30 -7.84
C LEU A 6 3.45 2.38 -7.53
N GLY A 7 3.41 1.79 -6.34
CA GLY A 7 4.34 0.76 -5.89
C GLY A 7 3.74 -0.62 -6.01
N ILE A 8 4.57 -1.61 -6.30
CA ILE A 8 4.17 -3.02 -6.37
C ILE A 8 5.01 -3.81 -5.38
N VAL A 9 4.38 -4.53 -4.47
CA VAL A 9 5.07 -5.48 -3.58
C VAL A 9 5.33 -6.78 -4.35
N PRO A 10 6.60 -7.23 -4.48
CA PRO A 10 6.90 -8.50 -5.12
C PRO A 10 6.28 -9.69 -4.38
N LEU A 11 5.77 -10.68 -5.13
CA LEU A 11 5.30 -11.93 -4.53
C LEU A 11 6.43 -12.62 -3.77
N GLY A 12 6.19 -12.93 -2.50
CA GLY A 12 7.17 -13.57 -1.61
C GLY A 12 8.16 -12.60 -0.96
N ALA A 13 8.03 -11.28 -1.17
CA ALA A 13 8.81 -10.30 -0.42
C ALA A 13 8.51 -10.42 1.09
N PRO A 14 9.54 -10.45 1.96
CA PRO A 14 9.33 -10.35 3.40
C PRO A 14 8.63 -9.03 3.73
N LEU A 15 7.49 -9.13 4.42
CA LEU A 15 6.76 -7.96 4.89
C LEU A 15 7.03 -7.75 6.38
N PRO A 16 7.44 -6.53 6.80
CA PRO A 16 7.60 -6.22 8.22
C PRO A 16 6.26 -6.21 8.96
N LEU A 17 5.16 -6.03 8.23
CA LEU A 17 3.80 -6.07 8.73
C LEU A 17 2.88 -6.74 7.70
N THR A 18 1.99 -7.61 8.16
CA THR A 18 0.93 -8.17 7.32
C THR A 18 -0.19 -7.13 7.09
N PRO A 19 -0.52 -6.77 5.84
CA PRO A 19 -1.66 -5.90 5.56
C PRO A 19 -2.97 -6.63 5.86
N LYS A 20 -3.61 -6.32 6.99
CA LYS A 20 -4.84 -6.98 7.44
C LYS A 20 -6.10 -6.41 6.80
N LEU A 21 -6.12 -5.10 6.61
CA LEU A 21 -7.22 -4.35 6.01
C LEU A 21 -6.61 -3.28 5.09
N GLY A 22 -7.33 -2.93 4.03
CA GLY A 22 -6.99 -1.77 3.22
C GLY A 22 -7.31 -0.49 3.99
N PHE A 23 -6.45 0.52 3.84
CA PHE A 23 -6.68 1.83 4.41
C PHE A 23 -6.21 2.93 3.46
N TRP A 24 -6.73 4.13 3.65
CA TRP A 24 -6.39 5.33 2.91
C TRP A 24 -5.94 6.41 3.88
N ILE A 25 -4.89 7.16 3.55
CA ILE A 25 -4.50 8.37 4.27
C ILE A 25 -4.77 9.56 3.35
N PHE A 26 -5.60 10.49 3.81
CA PHE A 26 -5.94 11.72 3.11
C PHE A 26 -5.23 12.90 3.76
N ASP A 27 -4.40 13.59 2.97
CA ASP A 27 -3.69 14.81 3.33
C ASP A 27 -2.94 14.75 4.67
N GLU A 28 -2.52 13.55 5.11
CA GLU A 28 -1.92 13.29 6.42
C GLU A 28 -2.79 13.74 7.62
N GLN A 29 -4.09 13.89 7.38
CA GLN A 29 -5.07 14.43 8.35
C GLN A 29 -6.20 13.46 8.67
N ARG A 30 -6.43 12.45 7.83
CA ARG A 30 -7.48 11.47 8.04
C ARG A 30 -7.09 10.09 7.51
N VAL A 31 -7.37 9.06 8.30
CA VAL A 31 -7.29 7.66 7.86
C VAL A 31 -8.70 7.11 7.71
N ILE A 32 -8.97 6.41 6.60
CA ILE A 32 -10.20 5.64 6.41
C ILE A 32 -9.85 4.16 6.28
N VAL A 33 -10.56 3.31 7.03
CA VAL A 33 -10.49 1.86 6.95
C VAL A 33 -11.88 1.31 6.68
N GLU A 34 -12.04 0.63 5.55
CA GLU A 34 -13.30 -0.02 5.21
C GLU A 34 -13.31 -1.47 5.72
N THR A 35 -14.34 -1.82 6.49
CA THR A 35 -14.70 -3.21 6.79
C THR A 35 -15.95 -3.60 6.01
N ILE A 36 -16.33 -4.87 6.04
CA ILE A 36 -17.48 -5.39 5.28
C ILE A 36 -18.77 -4.63 5.62
N ASN A 37 -18.94 -4.21 6.87
CA ASN A 37 -20.18 -3.63 7.37
C ASN A 37 -20.06 -2.15 7.77
N THR A 38 -18.85 -1.58 7.86
CA THR A 38 -18.65 -0.26 8.44
C THR A 38 -17.40 0.41 7.90
N GLU A 39 -17.50 1.73 7.71
CA GLU A 39 -16.35 2.60 7.49
C GLU A 39 -15.87 3.15 8.84
N LEU A 40 -14.58 2.98 9.12
CA LEU A 40 -13.91 3.56 10.28
C LEU A 40 -13.09 4.76 9.82
N SER A 41 -13.26 5.90 10.50
CA SER A 41 -12.56 7.15 10.20
C SER A 41 -11.78 7.61 11.43
N TYR A 42 -10.50 7.89 11.26
CA TYR A 42 -9.59 8.34 12.31
C TYR A 42 -8.93 9.66 11.93
N ASP A 43 -8.89 10.62 12.85
CA ASP A 43 -8.23 11.93 12.67
C ASP A 43 -7.43 12.36 13.91
N SER A 44 -7.26 11.46 14.89
CA SER A 44 -6.39 11.72 16.03
C SER A 44 -4.91 11.67 15.63
N ALA A 45 -4.07 12.47 16.27
CA ALA A 45 -2.63 12.51 15.99
C ALA A 45 -1.96 11.13 16.21
N ASP A 46 -2.39 10.39 17.23
CA ASP A 46 -1.85 9.06 17.54
C ASP A 46 -2.23 8.03 16.47
N ASP A 47 -3.46 8.07 15.98
CA ASP A 47 -3.91 7.20 14.90
C ASP A 47 -3.17 7.52 13.60
N LEU A 48 -3.07 8.80 13.22
CA LEU A 48 -2.33 9.23 12.04
C LEU A 48 -0.86 8.79 12.09
N ALA A 49 -0.21 8.96 13.24
CA ALA A 49 1.16 8.50 13.43
C ALA A 49 1.29 6.97 13.35
N LEU A 50 0.32 6.22 13.88
CA LEU A 50 0.31 4.77 13.78
C LEU A 50 0.17 4.30 12.32
N TYR A 51 -0.82 4.81 11.60
CA TYR A 51 -1.06 4.42 10.21
C TYR A 51 0.05 4.90 9.27
N GLY A 52 0.70 6.03 9.56
CA GLY A 52 1.91 6.46 8.86
C GLY A 52 3.05 5.44 9.00
N ARG A 53 3.34 4.95 10.21
CA ARG A 53 4.35 3.89 10.40
C ARG A 53 3.98 2.58 9.70
N VAL A 54 2.69 2.23 9.69
CA VAL A 54 2.19 1.07 8.95
C VAL A 54 2.43 1.24 7.44
N TRP A 55 2.10 2.42 6.90
CA TRP A 55 2.37 2.78 5.51
C TRP A 55 3.85 2.66 5.18
N ASP A 56 4.74 3.26 5.97
CA ASP A 56 6.19 3.21 5.75
C ASP A 56 6.73 1.78 5.74
N GLY A 57 6.24 0.94 6.65
CA GLY A 57 6.58 -0.48 6.71
C GLY A 57 6.18 -1.23 5.44
N LEU A 58 4.94 -1.05 4.97
CA LEU A 58 4.46 -1.69 3.75
C LEU A 58 5.18 -1.14 2.50
N ASN A 59 5.38 0.18 2.45
CA ASN A 59 6.05 0.89 1.38
C ASN A 59 7.51 0.45 1.21
N SER A 60 8.20 0.14 2.31
CA SER A 60 9.60 -0.31 2.27
C SER A 60 9.81 -1.60 1.45
N ALA A 61 8.77 -2.42 1.30
CA ALA A 61 8.80 -3.66 0.51
C ALA A 61 8.33 -3.46 -0.94
N ALA A 62 7.80 -2.29 -1.29
CA ALA A 62 7.30 -2.00 -2.62
C ALA A 62 8.43 -1.57 -3.56
N VAL A 63 8.33 -1.97 -4.82
CA VAL A 63 9.18 -1.47 -5.91
C VAL A 63 8.39 -0.50 -6.79
N TYR A 64 9.08 0.50 -7.31
CA TYR A 64 8.49 1.61 -8.07
C TYR A 64 9.07 1.68 -9.48
N GLY A 65 8.42 2.43 -10.36
CA GLY A 65 8.95 2.77 -11.68
C GLY A 65 9.43 1.55 -12.50
N PRO A 66 10.61 1.60 -13.15
CA PRO A 66 11.07 0.52 -14.03
C PRO A 66 11.12 -0.88 -13.37
N PRO A 67 11.59 -1.06 -12.12
CA PRO A 67 11.43 -2.31 -11.37
C PRO A 67 9.99 -2.85 -11.32
N ALA A 68 9.01 -2.02 -11.00
CA ALA A 68 7.60 -2.41 -10.93
C ALA A 68 7.08 -2.87 -12.30
N HIS A 69 7.40 -2.12 -13.37
CA HIS A 69 7.02 -2.48 -14.74
C HIS A 69 7.60 -3.84 -15.16
N ARG A 70 8.86 -4.12 -14.80
CA ARG A 70 9.48 -5.43 -15.09
C ARG A 70 8.78 -6.57 -14.35
N LEU A 71 8.39 -6.34 -13.11
CA LEU A 71 7.68 -7.34 -12.31
C LEU A 71 6.32 -7.70 -12.93
N VAL A 72 5.54 -6.68 -13.29
CA VAL A 72 4.25 -6.87 -13.99
C VAL A 72 4.45 -7.58 -15.33
N ALA A 73 5.43 -7.15 -16.13
CA ALA A 73 5.71 -7.79 -17.42
C ALA A 73 6.13 -9.27 -17.28
N ARG A 74 6.89 -9.61 -16.23
CA ARG A 74 7.24 -11.00 -15.92
C ARG A 74 6.01 -11.82 -15.55
N ALA A 75 5.18 -11.33 -14.61
CA ALA A 75 3.97 -12.03 -14.20
C ALA A 75 3.03 -12.29 -15.39
N ARG A 76 2.88 -11.30 -16.28
CA ARG A 76 2.04 -11.42 -17.48
C ARG A 76 2.49 -12.53 -18.43
N ARG A 77 3.80 -12.77 -18.56
CA ARG A 77 4.35 -13.88 -19.37
C ARG A 77 4.12 -15.26 -18.74
N THR A 78 3.90 -15.34 -17.43
CA THR A 78 3.62 -16.60 -16.74
C THR A 78 2.16 -17.04 -16.90
N VAL A 79 1.25 -16.11 -17.16
CA VAL A 79 -0.20 -16.37 -17.28
C VAL A 79 -0.66 -16.40 -18.74
N ALA A 80 0.07 -15.75 -19.65
CA ALA A 80 -0.20 -15.86 -21.08
C ALA A 80 0.16 -17.27 -21.60
N PRO A 81 -0.71 -17.92 -22.40
CA PRO A 81 -0.44 -19.22 -23.00
C PRO A 81 0.72 -19.18 -24.00
#